data_AF-A0A1Y6KD89-F1
#
_entry.id   AF-A0A1Y6KD89-F1
#
_cell.length_a   1.000
_cell.length_b   1.000
_cell.length_c   1.000
_cell.angle_alpha   90.00
_cell.angle_beta   90.00
_cell.angle_gamma   90.00
#
_symmetry.space_group_name_H-M   'P 1'
#
loop_
_entity.id
_entity.type
_entity.pdbx_description
1 polymer ?
#
loop_
_entity_poly.entity_id
_entity_poly.type
_entity_poly.pdbx_seq_one_letter_code
_entity_poly.pdbx_strand_id
1 'polypeptide(L)'
;MRLELTNLPSDPELLQRLVRDIAAAIDHRDTEIERLKSIIKQLQRMQFGRSSERIDPDQLALGLEDLDSDIGRVEEAQPKVTPEAKSPPSVVRCPIICHAKTFCLTFRTESAAAVAVLFI
;
A
#
# COMPACT_ATOMS: atom_id res chain seq x y z
N MET A 1 -3.57 6.73 28.32
CA MET A 1 -3.49 7.76 29.38
C MET A 1 -2.27 8.62 29.12
N ARG A 2 -2.41 9.96 29.19
CA ARG A 2 -1.28 10.89 29.18
C ARG A 2 -1.10 11.38 30.61
N LEU A 3 0.04 11.08 31.21
CA LEU A 3 0.35 11.50 32.57
C LEU A 3 1.05 12.85 32.53
N GLU A 4 0.68 13.73 33.44
CA GLU A 4 1.32 15.04 33.59
C GLU A 4 2.49 14.91 34.56
N LEU A 5 3.71 14.93 34.01
CA LEU A 5 4.96 14.76 34.79
C LEU A 5 5.24 15.93 35.75
N THR A 6 4.51 17.03 35.64
CA THR A 6 4.66 18.24 36.44
C THR A 6 3.89 18.21 37.77
N ASN A 7 3.02 17.21 37.97
CA ASN A 7 2.23 17.06 39.19
C ASN A 7 2.21 15.59 39.63
N LEU A 8 3.36 15.09 40.10
CA LEU A 8 3.45 13.73 40.64
C LEU A 8 3.09 13.72 42.13
N PRO A 9 2.35 12.69 42.60
CA PRO A 9 2.15 12.48 44.03
C PRO A 9 3.50 12.24 44.72
N SER A 10 3.69 12.87 45.88
CA SER A 10 4.92 12.71 46.69
C SER A 10 4.96 11.41 47.49
N ASP A 11 3.83 10.71 47.58
CA ASP A 11 3.73 9.41 48.26
C ASP A 11 4.37 8.30 47.39
N PRO A 12 5.41 7.60 47.89
CA PRO A 12 6.09 6.55 47.13
C PRO A 12 5.19 5.35 46.81
N GLU A 13 4.19 5.04 47.63
CA GLU A 13 3.31 3.88 47.39
C GLU A 13 2.38 4.13 46.19
N LEU A 14 1.78 5.32 46.14
CA LEU A 14 0.94 5.75 45.02
C LEU A 14 1.73 5.82 43.72
N LEU A 15 2.97 6.31 43.76
CA LEU A 15 3.83 6.37 42.59
C LEU A 15 4.16 4.97 42.06
N GLN A 16 4.51 4.03 42.95
CA GLN A 16 4.80 2.65 42.54
C GLN A 16 3.60 1.97 41.90
N ARG A 17 2.39 2.18 42.44
CA ARG A 17 1.16 1.66 41.85
C ARG A 17 0.93 2.21 40.45
N LEU A 18 1.06 3.52 40.28
CA LEU A 18 0.92 4.19 38.99
C LEU A 18 1.94 3.69 37.96
N VAL A 19 3.19 3.46 38.37
CA VAL A 19 4.22 2.86 37.50
C VAL A 19 3.83 1.44 37.06
N ARG A 20 3.28 0.61 37.95
CA ARG A 20 2.79 -0.73 37.59
C ARG A 20 1.64 -0.67 36.59
N ASP A 21 0.69 0.25 36.81
CA ASP A 21 -0.46 0.43 35.91
C ASP A 21 -0.01 0.90 34.51
N ILE A 22 0.99 1.79 34.43
CA ILE A 22 1.59 2.20 33.16
C ILE A 22 2.30 1.04 32.48
N ALA A 23 3.10 0.27 33.21
CA ALA A 23 3.82 -0.87 32.66
C ALA A 23 2.84 -1.87 32.04
N ALA A 24 1.77 -2.22 32.76
CA ALA A 24 0.71 -3.08 32.24
C ALA A 24 0.02 -2.48 30.99
N ALA A 25 -0.21 -1.16 30.95
CA ALA A 25 -0.77 -0.49 29.80
C ALA A 25 0.20 -0.40 28.60
N ILE A 26 1.51 -0.40 28.81
CA ILE A 26 2.53 -0.52 27.76
C ILE A 26 2.49 -1.93 27.20
N ASP A 27 2.59 -2.95 28.05
CA ASP A 27 2.60 -4.37 27.63
C ASP A 27 1.35 -4.73 26.81
N HIS A 28 0.19 -4.23 27.23
CA HIS A 28 -1.04 -4.41 26.48
C HIS A 28 -0.99 -3.74 25.11
N ARG A 29 -0.48 -2.50 25.02
CA ARG A 29 -0.33 -1.80 23.72
C ARG A 29 0.66 -2.49 22.82
N ASP A 30 1.78 -2.99 23.34
CA ASP A 30 2.79 -3.70 22.56
C ASP A 30 2.22 -5.01 21.99
N THR A 31 1.43 -5.73 22.79
CA THR A 31 0.70 -6.92 22.33
C THR A 31 -0.26 -6.58 21.19
N GLU A 32 -1.03 -5.49 21.31
CA GLU A 32 -1.94 -5.04 20.26
C GLU A 32 -1.18 -4.56 19.01
N ILE A 33 -0.05 -3.89 19.16
CA ILE A 33 0.82 -3.50 18.05
C ILE A 33 1.30 -4.73 17.28
N GLU A 34 1.77 -5.77 17.98
CA GLU A 34 2.24 -6.99 17.32
C GLU A 34 1.10 -7.74 16.62
N ARG A 35 -0.08 -7.77 17.23
CA ARG A 35 -1.30 -8.30 16.60
C ARG A 35 -1.64 -7.54 15.32
N LEU A 36 -1.67 -6.20 15.37
CA LEU A 36 -2.00 -5.34 14.23
C LEU A 36 -0.95 -5.48 13.12
N LYS A 37 0.33 -5.51 13.46
CA LYS A 37 1.42 -5.78 12.49
C LYS A 37 1.25 -7.11 11.79
N SER A 38 0.86 -8.16 12.52
CA SER A 38 0.59 -9.48 11.93
C SER A 38 -0.56 -9.42 10.92
N ILE A 39 -1.66 -8.74 11.28
CA ILE A 39 -2.81 -8.55 10.38
C ILE A 39 -2.39 -7.78 9.13
N ILE A 40 -1.67 -6.66 9.28
CA ILE A 40 -1.19 -5.87 8.14
C ILE A 40 -0.31 -6.72 7.21
N LYS A 41 0.62 -7.50 7.76
CA LYS A 41 1.45 -8.42 6.95
C LYS A 41 0.60 -9.45 6.20
N GLN A 42 -0.44 -10.00 6.82
CA GLN A 42 -1.34 -10.93 6.14
C GLN A 42 -2.11 -10.25 5.00
N LEU A 43 -2.64 -9.04 5.23
CA LEU A 43 -3.32 -8.26 4.20
C LEU A 43 -2.38 -7.92 3.03
N GLN A 44 -1.14 -7.50 3.32
CA GLN A 44 -0.12 -7.21 2.31
C GLN A 44 0.22 -8.46 1.47
N ARG A 45 0.38 -9.63 2.10
CA ARG A 45 0.56 -10.91 1.38
C ARG A 45 -0.62 -11.23 0.46
N MET A 46 -1.85 -10.93 0.88
CA MET A 46 -3.04 -11.19 0.06
C MET A 46 -3.18 -10.21 -1.10
N GLN A 47 -2.86 -8.93 -0.89
CA GLN A 47 -3.02 -7.89 -1.90
C GLN A 47 -1.88 -7.87 -2.92
N PHE A 48 -0.65 -8.03 -2.46
CA PHE A 48 0.55 -7.88 -3.29
C PHE A 48 1.30 -9.19 -3.52
N GLY A 49 0.97 -10.26 -2.81
CA GLY A 49 1.69 -11.53 -2.92
C GLY A 49 3.06 -11.51 -2.24
N ARG A 50 3.85 -12.57 -2.49
CA ARG A 50 5.18 -12.78 -1.88
C ARG A 50 6.25 -11.77 -2.32
N SER A 51 5.99 -10.99 -3.37
CA SER A 51 6.91 -9.94 -3.85
C SER A 51 6.99 -8.78 -2.87
N SER A 52 5.88 -8.41 -2.22
CA SER A 52 5.85 -7.31 -1.22
C SER A 52 6.67 -7.57 0.05
N GLU A 53 7.02 -8.81 0.33
CA GLU A 53 7.82 -9.17 1.51
C GLU A 53 9.33 -9.04 1.29
N ARG A 54 9.76 -8.85 0.04
CA ARG A 54 11.14 -9.09 -0.38
C ARG A 54 11.84 -7.91 -1.01
N ILE A 55 11.13 -6.84 -1.37
CA ILE A 55 11.79 -5.75 -2.07
C ILE A 55 12.49 -4.87 -1.03
N ASP A 56 13.77 -5.18 -0.85
CA ASP A 56 14.74 -4.34 -0.18
C ASP A 56 14.74 -2.93 -0.82
N PRO A 57 14.87 -1.85 -0.03
CA PRO A 57 14.86 -0.48 -0.56
C PRO A 57 15.91 -0.24 -1.66
N ASP A 58 17.06 -0.91 -1.61
CA ASP A 58 18.09 -0.77 -2.65
C ASP A 58 17.67 -1.49 -3.93
N GLN A 59 16.93 -2.60 -3.84
CA GLN A 59 16.34 -3.27 -5.00
C GLN A 59 15.19 -2.46 -5.62
N LEU A 60 14.43 -1.71 -4.81
CA LEU A 60 13.45 -0.75 -5.33
C LEU A 60 14.12 0.35 -6.12
N ALA A 61 15.21 0.93 -5.59
CA ALA A 61 15.94 2.00 -6.27
C ALA A 61 16.48 1.54 -7.64
N LEU A 62 17.15 0.37 -7.69
CA LEU A 62 17.65 -0.20 -8.93
C LEU A 62 16.52 -0.51 -9.94
N GLY A 63 15.40 -1.06 -9.46
CA GLY A 63 14.24 -1.33 -10.32
C GLY A 63 13.61 -0.06 -10.91
N LEU A 64 13.65 1.05 -10.17
CA LEU A 64 13.18 2.35 -10.68
C LEU A 64 14.13 2.91 -11.74
N GLU A 65 15.45 2.79 -11.54
CA GLU A 65 16.45 3.20 -12.53
C GLU A 65 16.34 2.42 -13.85
N ASP A 66 16.11 1.11 -13.77
CA ASP A 66 15.88 0.25 -14.94
C ASP A 66 14.61 0.66 -15.70
N LEU A 67 13.53 0.99 -14.98
CA LEU A 67 12.27 1.45 -15.57
C LEU A 67 12.41 2.82 -16.23
N ASP A 68 13.09 3.78 -15.59
CA ASP A 68 13.37 5.10 -16.18
C ASP A 68 14.21 4.96 -17.46
N SER A 69 15.17 4.03 -17.47
CA SER A 69 15.97 3.72 -18.66
C SER A 69 15.14 3.12 -19.79
N ASP A 70 14.22 2.20 -19.48
CA ASP A 70 13.30 1.62 -20.46
C ASP A 70 12.30 2.65 -21.01
N ILE A 71 11.81 3.56 -20.16
CA ILE A 71 10.97 4.70 -20.58
C ILE A 71 11.77 5.57 -21.55
N GLY A 72 12.99 5.97 -21.21
CA GLY A 72 13.85 6.76 -22.09
C GLY A 72 14.10 6.10 -23.44
N ARG A 73 14.38 4.79 -23.46
CA ARG A 73 14.53 4.01 -24.71
C ARG A 73 13.26 3.99 -25.54
N VAL A 74 12.09 3.88 -24.91
CA VAL A 74 10.79 3.91 -25.60
C VAL A 74 10.49 5.31 -26.13
N GLU A 75 10.87 6.38 -25.42
CA GLU A 75 10.74 7.76 -25.88
C GLU A 75 11.68 8.07 -27.06
N GLU A 76 12.92 7.57 -27.03
CA GLU A 76 13.89 7.72 -28.12
C GLU A 76 13.50 6.89 -29.36
N ALA A 77 12.99 5.68 -29.15
CA ALA A 77 12.52 4.80 -30.22
C ALA A 77 11.16 5.24 -30.79
N GLN A 78 10.42 6.11 -30.10
CA GLN A 78 9.22 6.71 -30.64
C GLN A 78 9.59 7.77 -31.67
N PRO A 79 9.23 7.59 -32.95
CA PRO A 79 9.28 8.70 -33.89
C PRO A 79 8.36 9.81 -33.37
N LYS A 80 8.75 11.08 -33.54
CA LYS A 80 7.86 12.22 -33.24
C LYS A 80 6.66 12.17 -34.20
N VAL A 81 5.60 11.46 -33.84
CA VAL A 81 4.42 11.28 -34.70
C VAL A 81 3.47 12.47 -34.53
N THR A 82 3.35 13.28 -35.57
CA THR A 82 2.16 14.11 -35.84
C THR A 82 0.92 13.20 -36.01
N PRO A 83 -0.27 13.60 -35.53
CA PRO A 83 -1.32 12.65 -35.22
C PRO A 83 -2.06 12.17 -36.47
N GLU A 84 -2.05 10.87 -36.77
CA GLU A 84 -3.08 10.28 -37.61
C GLU A 84 -3.40 8.79 -37.29
N ALA A 85 -4.69 8.57 -37.04
CA ALA A 85 -5.58 7.41 -37.15
C ALA A 85 -5.10 5.93 -37.03
N LYS A 86 -5.47 5.33 -35.87
CA LYS A 86 -6.03 3.98 -35.54
C LYS A 86 -5.97 2.79 -36.53
N SER A 87 -5.51 1.63 -36.03
CA SER A 87 -6.24 0.33 -35.93
C SER A 87 -5.35 -0.78 -35.30
N PRO A 88 -5.84 -2.02 -35.00
CA PRO A 88 -6.81 -2.48 -34.00
C PRO A 88 -6.11 -3.22 -32.80
N PRO A 89 -6.83 -3.69 -31.74
CA PRO A 89 -6.23 -3.85 -30.41
C PRO A 89 -5.39 -5.12 -30.26
N SER A 90 -4.12 -4.93 -29.89
CA SER A 90 -3.24 -6.02 -29.48
C SER A 90 -3.65 -6.55 -28.11
N VAL A 91 -3.82 -7.87 -28.04
CA VAL A 91 -4.17 -8.65 -26.85
C VAL A 91 -3.33 -8.22 -25.64
N VAL A 92 -3.98 -7.66 -24.62
CA VAL A 92 -3.36 -7.31 -23.34
C VAL A 92 -3.10 -8.60 -22.58
N ARG A 93 -1.82 -8.97 -22.45
CA ARG A 93 -1.38 -9.91 -21.42
C ARG A 93 -1.41 -9.17 -20.10
N CYS A 94 -2.37 -9.52 -19.26
CA CYS A 94 -2.52 -8.97 -17.91
C CYS A 94 -1.30 -9.38 -17.07
N PRO A 95 -0.45 -8.45 -16.62
CA PRO A 95 0.61 -8.79 -15.69
C PRO A 95 0.01 -8.77 -14.27
N ILE A 96 0.29 -9.86 -13.55
CA ILE A 96 0.15 -10.00 -12.09
C ILE A 96 -1.29 -10.27 -11.62
N ILE A 97 -1.62 -11.57 -11.51
CA ILE A 97 -2.57 -12.18 -10.56
C ILE A 97 -3.88 -11.38 -10.31
N CYS A 98 -4.86 -11.55 -11.20
CA CYS A 98 -6.26 -11.23 -10.92
C CYS A 98 -6.91 -12.38 -10.12
N HIS A 99 -6.80 -12.37 -8.79
CA HIS A 99 -7.39 -13.41 -7.93
C HIS A 99 -8.81 -13.09 -7.42
N ALA A 100 -9.50 -12.11 -8.03
CA ALA A 100 -10.92 -11.85 -7.78
C ALA A 100 -11.69 -11.94 -9.10
N LYS A 101 -12.36 -13.08 -9.33
CA LYS A 101 -13.22 -13.32 -10.51
C LYS A 101 -14.51 -12.46 -10.54
N THR A 102 -14.64 -11.44 -9.71
CA THR A 102 -15.95 -10.78 -9.49
C THR A 102 -15.93 -9.26 -9.66
N PHE A 103 -14.79 -8.64 -9.98
CA PHE A 103 -14.73 -7.18 -10.13
C PHE A 103 -13.81 -6.75 -11.27
N CYS A 104 -14.09 -7.25 -12.46
CA CYS A 104 -13.51 -6.74 -13.71
C CYS A 104 -14.60 -6.00 -14.47
N LEU A 105 -15.03 -4.86 -13.93
CA LEU A 105 -15.90 -3.94 -14.65
C LEU A 105 -15.30 -2.54 -14.59
N THR A 106 -15.02 -2.04 -15.79
CA THR A 106 -14.93 -0.63 -16.20
C THR A 106 -13.76 0.20 -15.69
N PHE A 107 -12.60 0.05 -16.35
CA PHE A 107 -11.88 1.20 -16.88
C PHE A 107 -11.50 0.92 -18.33
N ARG A 108 -12.52 0.76 -19.17
CA ARG A 108 -12.39 0.93 -20.60
C ARG A 108 -12.61 2.41 -20.87
N THR A 109 -11.58 3.11 -21.34
CA THR A 109 -11.77 4.43 -21.96
C THR A 109 -12.50 4.23 -23.27
N GLU A 110 -13.83 4.19 -23.24
CA GLU A 110 -14.63 4.46 -24.43
C GLU A 110 -15.05 5.92 -24.39
N SER A 111 -14.40 6.68 -25.28
CA SER A 111 -15.03 7.80 -25.96
C SER A 111 -16.49 7.48 -26.27
N ALA A 112 -17.36 8.44 -25.92
CA ALA A 112 -18.76 8.57 -26.29
C ALA A 112 -19.78 7.63 -25.60
N ALA A 113 -20.48 8.24 -24.63
CA ALA A 113 -21.88 8.01 -24.27
C ALA A 113 -22.32 6.62 -23.77
N ALA A 114 -22.51 6.49 -22.46
CA ALA A 114 -23.75 5.97 -21.86
C ALA A 114 -23.75 6.17 -20.34
N VAL A 115 -24.84 6.76 -19.86
CA VAL A 115 -25.22 6.92 -18.44
C VAL A 115 -25.71 5.58 -17.90
N ALA A 116 -25.31 5.20 -16.67
CA ALA A 116 -26.18 4.54 -15.69
C ALA A 116 -25.49 4.39 -14.32
N VAL A 117 -26.01 5.17 -13.38
CA VAL A 117 -26.11 5.01 -11.93
C VAL A 117 -26.10 3.55 -11.43
N LEU A 118 -25.34 3.25 -10.36
CA LEU A 118 -25.93 2.75 -9.10
C LEU A 118 -24.97 2.83 -7.91
N PHE A 119 -25.45 3.53 -6.90
CA PHE A 119 -25.07 3.49 -5.49
C PHE A 119 -24.94 2.05 -4.98
N ILE A 120 -23.91 1.77 -4.18
CA ILE A 120 -23.92 1.13 -2.84
C ILE A 120 -22.50 1.27 -2.29
#